data_AF-A0A831LS19-F1
#
_entry.id   AF-A0A831LS19-F1
#
_cell.length_a   1.000
_cell.length_b   1.000
_cell.length_c   1.000
_cell.angle_alpha   90.00
_cell.angle_beta   90.00
_cell.angle_gamma   90.00
#
_symmetry.space_group_name_H-M   'P 1'
#
loop_
_entity.id
_entity.type
_entity.pdbx_description
1 polymer ?
#
loop_
_entity_poly.entity_id
_entity_poly.type
_entity_poly.pdbx_seq_one_letter_code
_entity_poly.pdbx_strand_id
1 'polypeptide(L)'
;MKKWFFFALIAVFFLIQTSAAASNGSVEIETDTFGASVDLTVTGSIANWSLTVGENEDVGSIMMTVLSNNAGGYDVKVYDARDGGKALETAGHLTKYESSYLGTYLKNPLQIKSGTGAYVSLSGVQQSIESKVGISDDAGDTYAIGIKQRLEPSDKVLNSGQSYRIVVTFVASAL
;
A
#
# COMPACT_ATOMS: atom_id res chain seq x y z
N MET A 1 -77.61 68.33 -10.38
CA MET A 1 -76.35 67.87 -11.01
C MET A 1 -75.72 66.83 -10.09
N LYS A 2 -75.82 65.54 -10.46
CA LYS A 2 -74.66 64.67 -10.79
C LYS A 2 -73.49 64.80 -9.81
N LYS A 3 -73.26 63.76 -8.98
CA LYS A 3 -72.02 62.97 -8.85
C LYS A 3 -71.93 62.32 -7.45
N TRP A 4 -71.38 61.14 -7.20
CA TRP A 4 -71.00 59.93 -7.92
C TRP A 4 -70.78 58.90 -6.79
N PHE A 5 -71.21 57.65 -6.98
CA PHE A 5 -70.81 56.56 -6.08
C PHE A 5 -69.29 56.42 -6.15
N PHE A 6 -68.60 56.51 -5.01
CA PHE A 6 -67.21 56.09 -4.89
C PHE A 6 -67.11 54.99 -3.83
N PHE A 7 -66.90 53.77 -4.33
CA PHE A 7 -66.37 52.65 -3.57
C PHE A 7 -64.97 53.03 -3.06
N ALA A 8 -64.78 53.05 -1.74
CA ALA A 8 -63.44 53.08 -1.16
C ALA A 8 -63.06 51.64 -0.79
N LEU A 9 -62.05 51.14 -1.50
CA LEU A 9 -61.39 49.86 -1.30
C LEU A 9 -60.83 49.78 0.13
N ILE A 10 -61.35 48.89 0.98
CA ILE A 10 -60.70 48.56 2.26
C ILE A 10 -59.46 47.72 1.92
N ALA A 11 -58.29 48.37 1.90
CA ALA A 11 -57.02 47.67 1.82
C ALA A 11 -56.75 47.00 3.18
N VAL A 12 -57.13 45.73 3.31
CA VAL A 12 -56.71 44.88 4.43
C VAL A 12 -55.21 44.65 4.26
N PHE A 13 -54.39 45.36 5.02
CA PHE A 13 -52.96 45.09 5.15
C PHE A 13 -52.79 43.78 5.93
N PHE A 14 -52.73 42.66 5.23
CA PHE A 14 -52.22 41.41 5.80
C PHE A 14 -50.70 41.56 5.97
N LEU A 15 -50.26 41.84 7.20
CA LEU A 15 -48.87 41.67 7.60
C LEU A 15 -48.56 40.17 7.59
N ILE A 16 -48.05 39.67 6.46
CA ILE A 16 -47.46 38.33 6.40
C ILE A 16 -46.16 38.42 7.19
N GLN A 17 -46.15 37.96 8.44
CA GLN A 17 -44.90 37.67 9.13
C GLN A 17 -44.20 36.53 8.38
N THR A 18 -43.14 36.86 7.63
CA THR A 18 -42.19 35.88 7.14
C THR A 18 -41.42 35.33 8.35
N SER A 19 -41.84 34.19 8.89
CA SER A 19 -41.03 33.46 9.86
C SER A 19 -39.87 32.79 9.12
N ALA A 20 -38.67 33.34 9.25
CA ALA A 20 -37.45 32.67 8.81
C ALA A 20 -36.91 31.84 9.97
N ALA A 21 -36.82 30.52 9.78
CA ALA A 21 -36.05 29.65 10.65
C ALA A 21 -34.63 29.56 10.09
N ALA A 22 -33.64 29.95 10.88
CA ALA A 22 -32.22 29.74 10.57
C ALA A 22 -31.66 28.74 11.59
N SER A 23 -30.96 27.73 11.08
CA SER A 23 -30.24 26.74 11.88
C SER A 23 -28.80 26.77 11.42
N ASN A 24 -27.89 27.12 12.33
CA ASN A 24 -26.46 26.95 12.12
C ASN A 24 -26.01 25.76 12.96
N GLY A 25 -25.42 24.76 12.32
CA GLY A 25 -24.74 23.65 12.99
C GLY A 25 -23.27 23.67 12.58
N SER A 26 -22.38 23.54 13.56
CA SER A 26 -20.99 23.15 13.34
C SER A 26 -20.79 21.76 13.92
N VAL A 27 -19.97 20.95 13.25
CA VAL A 27 -19.42 19.73 13.81
C VAL A 27 -17.92 19.95 13.87
N GLU A 28 -17.39 19.97 15.09
CA GLU A 28 -15.96 19.93 15.34
C GLU A 28 -15.58 18.47 15.56
N ILE A 29 -14.62 17.97 14.78
CA ILE A 29 -14.04 16.64 14.97
C ILE A 29 -12.66 16.87 15.57
N GLU A 30 -12.49 16.51 16.83
CA GLU A 30 -11.21 16.65 17.53
C GLU A 30 -10.20 15.62 16.99
N THR A 31 -8.94 16.02 16.77
CA THR A 31 -7.93 15.20 16.07
C THR A 31 -7.58 13.88 16.76
N ASP A 32 -7.88 13.77 18.04
CA ASP A 32 -7.79 12.60 18.90
C ASP A 32 -8.86 11.53 18.63
N THR A 33 -9.84 11.80 17.75
CA THR A 33 -10.73 10.78 17.17
C THR A 33 -10.20 10.15 15.88
N PHE A 34 -9.19 10.75 15.23
CA PHE A 34 -8.50 10.13 14.09
C PHE A 34 -7.38 9.23 14.63
N GLY A 35 -7.62 7.92 14.66
CA GLY A 35 -6.56 6.95 14.94
C GLY A 35 -5.42 7.07 13.91
N ALA A 36 -4.18 6.88 14.36
CA ALA A 36 -3.05 6.71 13.46
C ALA A 36 -3.31 5.49 12.56
N SER A 37 -3.24 5.69 11.26
CA SER A 37 -3.45 4.68 10.22
C SER A 37 -2.28 4.65 9.27
N VAL A 38 -1.85 3.45 8.92
CA VAL A 38 -0.89 3.21 7.85
C VAL A 38 -1.45 2.12 6.94
N ASP A 39 -1.69 2.47 5.70
CA ASP A 39 -2.14 1.57 4.66
C ASP A 39 -1.00 1.31 3.66
N LEU A 40 -0.85 0.05 3.28
CA LEU A 40 0.18 -0.40 2.36
C LEU A 40 -0.47 -1.08 1.17
N THR A 41 -0.10 -0.63 -0.03
CA THR A 41 -0.50 -1.26 -1.29
C THR A 41 0.74 -1.63 -2.08
N VAL A 42 0.85 -2.89 -2.50
CA VAL A 42 1.91 -3.38 -3.40
C VAL A 42 1.25 -3.87 -4.69
N THR A 43 1.67 -3.34 -5.82
CA THR A 43 1.10 -3.64 -7.15
C THR A 43 2.19 -3.96 -8.16
N GLY A 44 1.78 -4.55 -9.28
CA GLY A 44 2.68 -4.97 -10.34
C GLY A 44 3.11 -6.43 -10.19
N SER A 45 3.95 -6.87 -11.13
CA SER A 45 4.45 -8.24 -11.20
C SER A 45 5.59 -8.33 -12.20
N ILE A 46 6.54 -9.24 -11.97
CA ILE A 46 7.56 -9.55 -12.97
C ILE A 46 7.04 -10.72 -13.83
N ALA A 47 6.57 -10.41 -15.04
CA ALA A 47 6.14 -11.43 -15.99
C ALA A 47 7.37 -12.06 -16.69
N ASN A 48 7.39 -13.39 -16.81
CA ASN A 48 8.40 -14.13 -17.59
C ASN A 48 9.85 -13.81 -17.21
N TRP A 49 10.16 -13.74 -15.91
CA TRP A 49 11.53 -13.43 -15.47
C TRP A 49 12.52 -14.54 -15.90
N SER A 50 13.24 -14.30 -16.99
CA SER A 50 14.24 -15.22 -17.52
C SER A 50 15.59 -14.98 -16.84
N LEU A 51 15.82 -15.68 -15.73
CA LEU A 51 17.08 -15.60 -15.00
C LEU A 51 18.23 -16.24 -15.79
N THR A 52 19.39 -15.58 -15.76
CA THR A 52 20.66 -16.11 -16.28
C THR A 52 21.65 -16.31 -15.13
N VAL A 53 22.65 -17.17 -15.34
CA VAL A 53 23.74 -17.36 -14.36
C VAL A 53 24.44 -16.02 -14.15
N GLY A 54 24.54 -15.59 -12.89
CA GLY A 54 24.98 -14.24 -12.52
C GLY A 54 23.88 -13.44 -11.80
N GLU A 55 24.04 -12.12 -11.79
CA GLU A 55 23.11 -11.20 -11.14
C GLU A 55 21.98 -10.82 -12.09
N ASN A 56 20.74 -10.92 -11.60
CA ASN A 56 19.54 -10.51 -12.32
C ASN A 56 18.80 -9.49 -11.46
N GLU A 57 18.34 -8.40 -12.06
CA GLU A 57 17.74 -7.29 -11.34
C GLU A 57 16.52 -6.75 -12.09
N ASP A 58 15.44 -6.47 -11.36
CA ASP A 58 14.27 -5.70 -11.79
C ASP A 58 14.09 -4.53 -10.83
N VAL A 59 13.82 -3.32 -11.34
CA VAL A 59 13.68 -2.10 -10.52
C VAL A 59 12.44 -1.28 -10.86
N GLY A 60 11.47 -1.86 -11.56
CA GLY A 60 10.36 -1.08 -12.11
C GLY A 60 9.07 -1.84 -12.37
N SER A 61 9.05 -3.15 -12.18
CA SER A 61 7.85 -3.95 -12.43
C SER A 61 6.90 -4.01 -11.23
N ILE A 62 7.36 -3.60 -10.04
CA ILE A 62 6.60 -3.63 -8.79
C ILE A 62 6.66 -2.27 -8.11
N MET A 63 5.52 -1.78 -7.67
CA MET A 63 5.35 -0.50 -6.99
C MET A 63 4.76 -0.72 -5.61
N MET A 64 5.27 0.01 -4.63
CA MET A 64 4.75 0.09 -3.27
C MET A 64 4.25 1.50 -3.00
N THR A 65 3.04 1.63 -2.48
CA THR A 65 2.46 2.91 -2.07
C THR A 65 2.07 2.82 -0.59
N VAL A 66 2.48 3.82 0.19
CA VAL A 66 2.16 3.95 1.62
C VAL A 66 1.29 5.19 1.83
N LEU A 67 0.14 5.02 2.47
CA LEU A 67 -0.71 6.10 2.95
C LEU A 67 -0.64 6.13 4.47
N SER A 68 -0.22 7.25 5.06
CA SER A 68 -0.09 7.40 6.50
C SER A 68 -0.53 8.79 6.95
N ASN A 69 -1.44 8.84 7.92
CA ASN A 69 -1.80 10.08 8.62
C ASN A 69 -0.99 10.29 9.91
N ASN A 70 -0.02 9.41 10.20
CA ASN A 70 0.73 9.43 11.45
C ASN A 70 1.86 10.46 11.40
N ALA A 71 1.83 11.46 12.28
CA ALA A 71 2.86 12.50 12.36
C ALA A 71 4.24 11.95 12.76
N GLY A 72 4.29 10.82 13.49
CA GLY A 72 5.53 10.10 13.81
C GLY A 72 6.18 9.45 12.58
N GLY A 73 5.42 9.25 11.51
CA GLY A 73 5.87 8.60 10.28
C GLY A 73 5.48 7.13 10.18
N TYR A 74 6.20 6.40 9.33
CA TYR A 74 6.03 4.96 9.13
C TYR A 74 7.35 4.24 8.87
N ASP A 75 7.32 2.92 9.03
CA ASP A 75 8.37 1.99 8.65
C ASP A 75 7.75 0.83 7.85
N VAL A 76 8.42 0.43 6.77
CA VAL A 76 8.05 -0.74 5.97
C VAL A 76 9.15 -1.77 6.04
N LYS A 77 8.75 -2.97 6.45
CA LYS A 77 9.62 -4.14 6.55
C LYS A 77 9.21 -5.23 5.57
N VAL A 78 10.19 -6.03 5.18
CA VAL A 78 10.00 -7.22 4.35
C VAL A 78 10.60 -8.45 5.00
N TYR A 79 10.00 -9.60 4.73
CA TYR A 79 10.52 -10.91 5.09
C TYR A 79 9.84 -12.01 4.28
N ASP A 80 10.40 -13.21 4.36
CA ASP A 80 9.75 -14.43 3.95
C ASP A 80 9.03 -15.06 5.14
N ALA A 81 7.70 -14.92 5.19
CA ALA A 81 6.88 -15.50 6.26
C ALA A 81 6.84 -17.04 6.25
N ARG A 82 7.34 -17.66 5.17
CA ARG A 82 7.32 -19.12 4.90
C ARG A 82 5.91 -19.65 4.66
N ASP A 83 5.09 -18.84 3.99
CA ASP A 83 3.71 -19.21 3.64
C ASP A 83 3.64 -20.46 2.77
N GLY A 84 2.54 -21.21 2.88
CA GLY A 84 2.28 -22.38 2.02
C GLY A 84 3.09 -23.63 2.38
N GLY A 85 3.55 -23.76 3.62
CA GLY A 85 4.27 -24.95 4.11
C GLY A 85 5.75 -24.96 3.74
N LYS A 86 6.33 -23.78 3.50
CA LYS A 86 7.74 -23.63 3.16
C LYS A 86 8.63 -23.96 4.37
N ALA A 87 9.69 -24.74 4.16
CA ALA A 87 10.54 -25.21 5.24
C ALA A 87 11.48 -24.11 5.79
N LEU A 88 11.86 -24.21 7.06
CA LEU A 88 12.56 -23.16 7.82
C LEU A 88 13.91 -22.78 7.22
N GLU A 89 14.67 -23.76 6.78
CA GLU A 89 16.01 -23.63 6.21
C GLU A 89 16.02 -22.91 4.85
N THR A 90 14.85 -22.77 4.23
CA THR A 90 14.71 -22.13 2.91
C THR A 90 14.28 -20.66 3.00
N ALA A 91 14.21 -20.11 4.22
CA ALA A 91 13.71 -18.76 4.43
C ALA A 91 14.57 -17.72 3.70
N GLY A 92 13.92 -16.90 2.87
CA GLY A 92 14.58 -15.89 2.02
C GLY A 92 15.02 -16.40 0.64
N HIS A 93 14.99 -17.71 0.39
CA HIS A 93 15.43 -18.31 -0.88
C HIS A 93 14.25 -18.63 -1.80
N LEU A 94 14.39 -18.43 -3.11
CA LEU A 94 13.39 -19.02 -4.02
C LEU A 94 13.50 -20.54 -3.94
N THR A 95 12.38 -21.18 -3.66
CA THR A 95 12.29 -22.61 -3.39
C THR A 95 11.45 -23.27 -4.45
N LYS A 96 11.90 -24.43 -4.90
CA LYS A 96 11.24 -25.29 -5.87
C LYS A 96 9.80 -25.54 -5.43
N TYR A 97 8.89 -25.32 -6.36
CA TYR A 97 7.45 -25.37 -6.18
C TYR A 97 6.79 -26.09 -7.36
N GLU A 98 5.73 -26.83 -7.06
CA GLU A 98 4.84 -27.46 -8.04
C GLU A 98 3.39 -27.33 -7.55
N SER A 99 2.88 -28.34 -6.83
CA SER A 99 1.66 -28.22 -6.02
C SER A 99 1.96 -27.81 -4.57
N SER A 100 3.20 -27.96 -4.15
CA SER A 100 3.74 -27.61 -2.82
C SER A 100 5.23 -27.32 -2.92
N TYR A 101 5.83 -26.81 -1.84
CA TYR A 101 7.27 -26.62 -1.77
C TYR A 101 8.02 -27.95 -1.64
N LEU A 102 9.11 -28.11 -2.39
CA LEU A 102 9.88 -29.35 -2.51
C LEU A 102 11.29 -29.27 -1.87
N GLY A 103 11.57 -28.23 -1.07
CA GLY A 103 12.79 -28.09 -0.27
C GLY A 103 14.10 -27.81 -1.03
N THR A 104 14.16 -27.99 -2.35
CA THR A 104 15.29 -27.52 -3.17
C THR A 104 15.17 -26.01 -3.39
N TYR A 105 16.23 -25.23 -3.21
CA TYR A 105 16.17 -23.76 -3.35
C TYR A 105 17.41 -23.19 -4.05
N LEU A 106 17.28 -21.97 -4.56
CA LEU A 106 18.41 -21.21 -5.11
C LEU A 106 19.38 -20.84 -4.00
N LYS A 107 20.68 -20.97 -4.27
CA LYS A 107 21.72 -20.82 -3.25
C LYS A 107 21.75 -19.44 -2.60
N ASN A 108 21.48 -18.38 -3.38
CA ASN A 108 21.46 -17.01 -2.85
C ASN A 108 20.02 -16.58 -2.51
N PRO A 109 19.81 -15.93 -1.34
CA PRO A 109 18.50 -15.38 -0.99
C PRO A 109 18.11 -14.25 -1.94
N LEU A 110 16.82 -14.07 -2.13
CA LEU A 110 16.27 -12.94 -2.89
C LEU A 110 16.57 -11.64 -2.14
N GLN A 111 16.98 -10.61 -2.85
CA GLN A 111 17.24 -9.30 -2.27
C GLN A 111 16.19 -8.29 -2.72
N ILE A 112 15.78 -7.42 -1.79
CA ILE A 112 14.73 -6.43 -1.99
C ILE A 112 15.25 -5.05 -1.60
N LYS A 113 14.82 -4.00 -2.30
CA LYS A 113 14.99 -2.60 -1.89
C LYS A 113 13.74 -1.77 -2.19
N SER A 114 13.62 -0.63 -1.52
CA SER A 114 12.70 0.45 -1.87
C SER A 114 13.46 1.59 -2.54
N GLY A 115 12.97 2.07 -3.70
CA GLY A 115 13.50 3.23 -4.41
C GLY A 115 15.02 3.20 -4.62
N THR A 116 15.70 4.21 -4.07
CA THR A 116 17.17 4.37 -4.13
C THR A 116 17.89 3.75 -2.94
N GLY A 117 17.18 3.09 -2.03
CA GLY A 117 17.73 2.42 -0.86
C GLY A 117 18.65 1.25 -1.20
N ALA A 118 19.31 0.73 -0.16
CA ALA A 118 20.17 -0.43 -0.28
C ALA A 118 19.35 -1.73 -0.37
N TYR A 119 19.91 -2.72 -1.06
CA TYR A 119 19.37 -4.08 -1.07
C TYR A 119 19.55 -4.75 0.28
N VAL A 120 18.48 -5.36 0.78
CA VAL A 120 18.48 -6.23 1.94
C VAL A 120 18.18 -7.66 1.50
N SER A 121 18.89 -8.64 2.05
CA SER A 121 18.70 -10.06 1.73
C SER A 121 17.55 -10.63 2.53
N LEU A 122 16.50 -11.11 1.87
CA LEU A 122 15.37 -11.70 2.56
C LEU A 122 15.78 -12.86 3.46
N SER A 123 15.02 -13.01 4.54
CA SER A 123 15.19 -14.06 5.54
C SER A 123 13.83 -14.33 6.19
N GLY A 124 13.80 -15.23 7.17
CA GLY A 124 12.62 -15.44 8.02
C GLY A 124 12.37 -14.31 9.03
N VAL A 125 13.20 -13.27 9.04
CA VAL A 125 13.14 -12.14 9.98
C VAL A 125 12.86 -10.85 9.20
N GLN A 126 12.06 -9.97 9.79
CA GLN A 126 11.71 -8.66 9.24
C GLN A 126 12.93 -7.75 9.11
N GLN A 127 13.07 -7.14 7.94
CA GLN A 127 14.12 -6.18 7.60
C GLN A 127 13.47 -4.91 7.07
N SER A 128 13.85 -3.76 7.63
CA SER A 128 13.36 -2.47 7.13
C SER A 128 13.94 -2.18 5.76
N ILE A 129 13.08 -1.73 4.85
CA ILE A 129 13.45 -1.29 3.48
C ILE A 129 13.06 0.14 3.19
N GLU A 130 12.17 0.74 3.99
CA GLU A 130 11.72 2.12 3.83
C GLU A 130 11.27 2.68 5.17
N SER A 131 11.64 3.93 5.46
CA SER A 131 11.11 4.63 6.63
C SER A 131 11.09 6.13 6.34
N LYS A 132 9.98 6.76 6.70
CA LYS A 132 9.77 8.19 6.55
C LYS A 132 9.20 8.75 7.84
N VAL A 133 9.69 9.92 8.24
CA VAL A 133 9.11 10.72 9.32
C VAL A 133 8.04 11.64 8.73
N GLY A 134 6.93 11.77 9.44
CA GLY A 134 5.81 12.61 9.03
C GLY A 134 4.76 11.88 8.19
N ILE A 135 3.66 12.59 7.93
CA ILE A 135 2.54 12.07 7.15
C ILE A 135 2.93 11.85 5.69
N SER A 136 2.22 10.95 5.01
CA SER A 136 2.36 10.77 3.58
C SER A 136 1.77 11.95 2.81
N ASP A 137 2.13 12.06 1.53
CA ASP A 137 1.39 12.91 0.60
C ASP A 137 -0.06 12.39 0.43
N ASP A 138 -0.98 13.26 -0.02
CA ASP A 138 -2.40 12.90 -0.20
C ASP A 138 -2.60 11.71 -1.16
N ALA A 139 -1.72 11.56 -2.16
CA ALA A 139 -1.72 10.44 -3.10
C ALA A 139 -0.94 9.21 -2.59
N GLY A 140 -0.32 9.31 -1.43
CA GLY A 140 0.58 8.32 -0.85
C GLY A 140 2.02 8.45 -1.33
N ASP A 141 2.94 8.02 -0.48
CA ASP A 141 4.36 7.92 -0.82
C ASP A 141 4.59 6.66 -1.66
N THR A 142 5.08 6.84 -2.89
CA THR A 142 5.22 5.73 -3.86
C THR A 142 6.68 5.43 -4.17
N TYR A 143 7.03 4.15 -4.11
CA TYR A 143 8.37 3.64 -4.28
C TYR A 143 8.39 2.48 -5.26
N ALA A 144 9.34 2.50 -6.20
CA ALA A 144 9.63 1.32 -7.00
C ALA A 144 10.35 0.28 -6.13
N ILE A 145 9.89 -0.97 -6.19
CA ILE A 145 10.53 -2.08 -5.50
C ILE A 145 11.58 -2.70 -6.41
N GLY A 146 12.83 -2.68 -5.96
CA GLY A 146 13.92 -3.39 -6.61
C GLY A 146 13.98 -4.83 -6.13
N ILE A 147 14.06 -5.77 -7.06
CA ILE A 147 14.25 -7.20 -6.80
C ILE A 147 15.53 -7.65 -7.48
N LYS A 148 16.39 -8.31 -6.71
CA LYS A 148 17.66 -8.86 -7.20
C LYS A 148 17.81 -10.32 -6.82
N GLN A 149 18.07 -11.15 -7.83
CA GLN A 149 18.34 -12.58 -7.66
C GLN A 149 19.64 -12.95 -8.37
N ARG A 150 20.57 -13.54 -7.61
CA ARG A 150 21.79 -14.14 -8.16
C ARG A 150 21.58 -15.63 -8.39
N LEU A 151 21.85 -16.09 -9.61
CA LEU A 151 21.85 -17.50 -9.96
C LEU A 151 23.30 -18.00 -10.03
N GLU A 152 23.61 -19.07 -9.33
CA GLU A 152 24.90 -19.74 -9.40
C GLU A 152 24.94 -20.83 -10.48
N PRO A 153 26.12 -21.17 -11.01
CA PRO A 153 26.25 -22.32 -11.91
C PRO A 153 25.81 -23.66 -11.30
N SER A 154 25.77 -23.74 -9.96
CA SER A 154 25.34 -24.94 -9.22
C SER A 154 23.82 -24.98 -8.97
N ASP A 155 23.09 -23.90 -9.24
CA ASP A 155 21.65 -23.88 -9.08
C ASP A 155 20.98 -24.79 -10.12
N LYS A 156 20.06 -25.62 -9.63
CA LYS A 156 19.47 -26.70 -10.44
C LYS A 156 18.46 -26.15 -11.44
N VAL A 157 18.60 -26.55 -12.70
CA VAL A 157 17.51 -26.41 -13.70
C VAL A 157 16.37 -27.36 -13.32
N LEU A 158 15.17 -26.81 -13.20
CA LEU A 158 13.99 -27.56 -12.79
C LEU A 158 13.41 -28.36 -13.96
N ASN A 159 12.71 -29.46 -13.64
CA ASN A 159 11.97 -30.21 -14.65
C ASN A 159 10.75 -29.40 -15.13
N SER A 160 10.20 -29.79 -16.28
CA SER A 160 8.95 -29.20 -16.78
C SER A 160 7.84 -29.28 -15.73
N GLY A 161 7.04 -28.22 -15.61
CA GLY A 161 5.96 -28.07 -14.63
C GLY A 161 6.40 -27.59 -13.24
N GLN A 162 7.70 -27.45 -12.98
CA GLN A 162 8.25 -26.98 -11.70
C GLN A 162 8.78 -25.55 -11.83
N SER A 163 8.64 -24.76 -10.77
CA SER A 163 9.12 -23.38 -10.72
C SER A 163 9.89 -23.09 -9.44
N TYR A 164 10.67 -22.02 -9.44
CA TYR A 164 11.21 -21.44 -8.22
C TYR A 164 10.23 -20.37 -7.72
N ARG A 165 9.78 -20.51 -6.48
CA ARG A 165 8.77 -19.62 -5.87
C ARG A 165 9.26 -19.12 -4.50
N ILE A 166 8.89 -17.88 -4.21
CA ILE A 166 8.94 -17.30 -2.86
C ILE A 166 7.71 -16.41 -2.71
N VAL A 167 7.22 -16.27 -1.48
CA VAL A 167 6.23 -15.26 -1.12
C VAL A 167 6.96 -14.24 -0.26
N VAL A 168 6.89 -12.97 -0.66
CA VAL A 168 7.50 -11.86 0.07
C VAL A 168 6.39 -11.14 0.80
N THR A 169 6.51 -11.03 2.12
CA THR A 169 5.54 -10.34 2.97
C THR A 169 6.06 -8.95 3.26
N PHE A 170 5.25 -7.93 2.95
CA PHE A 170 5.51 -6.55 3.33
C PHE A 170 4.64 -6.20 4.54
N VAL A 171 5.21 -5.47 5.49
CA VAL A 171 4.54 -5.01 6.71
C VAL A 171 4.83 -3.54 6.88
N ALA A 172 3.78 -2.72 6.85
CA ALA A 172 3.89 -1.31 7.22
C ALA A 172 3.43 -1.10 8.66
N SER A 173 4.04 -0.15 9.35
CA SER A 173 3.71 0.18 10.73
C SER A 173 3.85 1.69 10.97
N ALA A 174 2.95 2.25 11.77
CA ALA A 174 3.08 3.62 12.27
C ALA A 174 4.25 3.70 13.27
N LEU A 175 4.98 4.82 13.25
CA LEU A 175 6.08 5.12 14.18
C LEU A 175 5.61 5.93 15.40
#